data_AF-A0A6B2L006-F1
#
_entry.id   AF-A0A6B2L006-F1
#
_cell.length_a   1.000
_cell.length_b   1.000
_cell.length_c   1.000
_cell.angle_alpha   90.00
_cell.angle_beta   90.00
_cell.angle_gamma   90.00
#
_symmetry.space_group_name_H-M   'P 1'
#
loop_
_entity.id
_entity.type
_entity.pdbx_description
1 polymer ?
#
loop_
_entity_poly.entity_id
_entity_poly.type
_entity_poly.pdbx_seq_one_letter_code
_entity_poly.pdbx_strand_id
1 'polypeptide(L)'
;MLDLCEDSQVVGQTCLILCDQLSEQLNSPDCEKDRLLFVNIIQQLLLYGKYRLENCTEDTFTSIQDCETYLSRVDLLQKLLFSGIDLKYQRISLSTFTDTQKSQQIRDKLIEYDRIELAIEVATKCNVDAVPAWVNWGLTLLKIGKYNEAKEKFRYCMTPTVKEENTEAKISSPRNPLPSNHSILHKIITVLESGAPSKQRELITKYNELKNRIKKPQTARTDPSSPKSAFSFSPSPKQNLIKQHSLDTSRYMQCMYYLQCYGTPDDLVKFWLRHNLIEDALRYILNAQLDVTVFQTVITAVLKTNQLQKFKEILLKIDPTQKKWNNFLLSTCKYFNNSKKYDLLLNFQEFMKDYARAGFTCIKLFAKAEDHQTQIRFLDEAKAYFVKASELEQPVNSPNDINKYMRGVNLQKEVSLFLMGQKNVKPLDITLFGAKDQKTRIAEIVLEMSNFDLAWKIMQEYQLEFTQIYKTAFKALALKKQTQAITNIMKGIRGMMMMEDEDWDELLLIVIGVYMNEGNDKNVAENFVNQLRKPTSKITGLILCKKLNKAYLEAVSTLEKTKSSDLTIIHTISSEARKTGNPHVADLCEQYISSHSN
;
A
#
# COMPACT_ATOMS: atom_id res chain seq x y z
N MET A 1 9.07 -63.55 -47.74
CA MET A 1 9.69 -62.45 -48.51
C MET A 1 10.86 -61.83 -47.75
N LEU A 2 10.69 -61.41 -46.49
CA LEU A 2 11.81 -60.86 -45.69
C LEU A 2 12.87 -61.90 -45.26
N ASP A 3 12.50 -63.19 -45.17
CA ASP A 3 13.46 -64.28 -44.93
C ASP A 3 14.44 -64.54 -46.10
N LEU A 4 14.18 -63.99 -47.28
CA LEU A 4 14.97 -64.23 -48.51
C LEU A 4 16.09 -63.21 -48.72
N CYS A 5 16.21 -62.19 -47.86
CA CYS A 5 17.28 -61.18 -47.93
C CYS A 5 18.44 -61.55 -47.00
N GLU A 6 19.67 -61.59 -47.55
CA GLU A 6 20.92 -61.87 -46.81
C GLU A 6 21.36 -60.71 -45.92
N ASP A 7 21.09 -59.47 -46.34
CA ASP A 7 21.44 -58.26 -45.60
C ASP A 7 20.43 -58.00 -44.47
N SER A 8 20.85 -58.30 -43.24
CA SER A 8 20.02 -58.18 -42.04
C SER A 8 19.76 -56.72 -41.62
N GLN A 9 20.55 -55.76 -42.09
CA GLN A 9 20.33 -54.32 -41.82
C GLN A 9 19.19 -53.77 -42.71
N VAL A 10 19.19 -54.13 -44.00
CA VAL A 10 18.12 -53.75 -44.94
C VAL A 10 16.79 -54.34 -44.52
N VAL A 11 16.78 -55.59 -44.03
CA VAL A 11 15.57 -56.23 -43.48
C VAL A 11 15.03 -55.47 -42.28
N GLY A 12 15.88 -55.08 -41.33
CA GLY A 12 15.49 -54.28 -40.16
C GLY A 12 14.91 -52.92 -40.55
N GLN A 13 15.54 -52.19 -41.47
CA GLN A 13 15.04 -50.90 -41.96
C GLN A 13 13.75 -51.03 -42.77
N THR A 14 13.62 -52.09 -43.58
CA THR A 14 12.39 -52.38 -44.33
C THR A 14 11.23 -52.71 -43.38
N CYS A 15 11.49 -53.45 -42.30
CA CYS A 15 10.50 -53.68 -41.25
C CYS A 15 10.01 -52.37 -40.62
N LEU A 16 10.90 -51.40 -40.36
CA LEU A 16 10.51 -50.08 -39.84
C LEU A 16 9.62 -49.31 -40.83
N ILE A 17 9.98 -49.28 -42.12
CA ILE A 17 9.19 -48.61 -43.17
C ILE A 17 7.81 -49.27 -43.33
N LEU A 18 7.76 -50.59 -43.31
CA LEU A 18 6.49 -51.34 -43.37
C LEU A 18 5.62 -51.08 -42.14
N CYS A 19 6.22 -50.95 -40.96
CA CYS A 19 5.50 -50.60 -39.74
C CYS A 19 4.88 -49.21 -39.83
N ASP A 20 5.58 -48.21 -40.37
CA ASP A 20 5.03 -46.87 -40.58
C ASP A 20 3.84 -46.89 -41.56
N GLN A 21 3.98 -47.58 -42.70
CA GLN A 21 2.92 -47.74 -43.69
C GLN A 21 1.68 -48.45 -43.13
N LEU A 22 1.88 -49.54 -42.39
CA LEU A 22 0.78 -50.26 -41.72
C LEU A 22 0.14 -49.39 -40.63
N SER A 23 0.91 -48.55 -39.95
CA SER A 23 0.39 -47.65 -38.93
C SER A 23 -0.49 -46.54 -39.50
N GLU A 24 -0.27 -46.12 -40.75
CA GLU A 24 -1.12 -45.15 -41.44
C GLU A 24 -2.47 -45.77 -41.83
N GLN A 25 -2.47 -47.05 -42.20
CA GLN A 25 -3.68 -47.80 -42.58
C GLN A 25 -4.65 -48.04 -41.41
N LEU A 26 -4.16 -48.00 -40.16
CA LEU A 26 -5.00 -48.05 -38.93
C LEU A 26 -6.06 -46.93 -38.86
N ASN A 27 -5.86 -45.84 -39.61
CA ASN A 27 -6.74 -44.68 -39.63
C ASN A 27 -7.90 -44.77 -40.63
N SER A 28 -7.97 -45.85 -41.41
CA SER A 28 -9.07 -46.09 -42.35
C SER A 28 -10.36 -46.47 -41.60
N PRO A 29 -11.53 -45.93 -42.01
CA PRO A 29 -12.81 -46.19 -41.33
C PRO A 29 -13.26 -47.67 -41.43
N ASP A 30 -12.80 -48.39 -42.45
CA ASP A 30 -13.17 -49.80 -42.68
C ASP A 30 -12.46 -50.79 -41.73
N CYS A 31 -11.38 -50.38 -41.06
CA CYS A 31 -10.55 -51.26 -40.23
C CYS A 31 -10.95 -51.33 -38.74
N GLU A 32 -12.10 -50.78 -38.31
CA GLU A 32 -12.46 -50.70 -36.88
C GLU A 32 -12.41 -52.03 -36.12
N LYS A 33 -12.78 -53.15 -36.78
CA LYS A 33 -12.77 -54.50 -36.18
C LYS A 33 -11.40 -55.16 -36.19
N ASP A 34 -10.53 -54.77 -37.12
CA ASP A 34 -9.24 -55.41 -37.36
C ASP A 34 -8.05 -54.63 -36.80
N ARG A 35 -8.28 -53.45 -36.18
CA ARG A 35 -7.21 -52.60 -35.60
C ARG A 35 -6.27 -53.38 -34.68
N LEU A 36 -6.79 -54.29 -33.86
CA LEU A 36 -5.97 -55.12 -32.96
C LEU A 36 -5.08 -56.11 -33.73
N LEU A 37 -5.58 -56.67 -34.84
CA LEU A 37 -4.82 -57.58 -35.70
C LEU A 37 -3.67 -56.84 -36.38
N PHE A 38 -3.94 -55.65 -36.94
CA PHE A 38 -2.90 -54.81 -37.54
C PHE A 38 -1.81 -54.41 -36.53
N VAL A 39 -2.19 -54.06 -35.31
CA VAL A 39 -1.23 -53.72 -34.25
C VAL A 39 -0.40 -54.93 -33.82
N ASN A 40 -0.99 -56.13 -33.77
CA ASN A 40 -0.26 -57.37 -33.51
C ASN A 40 0.71 -57.70 -34.66
N ILE A 41 0.32 -57.49 -35.91
CA ILE A 41 1.21 -57.69 -37.07
C ILE A 41 2.40 -56.72 -37.02
N ILE A 42 2.15 -55.44 -36.70
CA ILE A 42 3.20 -54.44 -36.49
C ILE A 42 4.15 -54.87 -35.36
N GLN A 43 3.61 -55.38 -34.23
CA GLN A 43 4.43 -55.88 -33.12
C GLN A 43 5.33 -57.04 -33.54
N GLN A 44 4.79 -58.02 -34.28
CA GLN A 44 5.56 -59.17 -34.76
C GLN A 44 6.63 -58.77 -35.79
N LEU A 45 6.33 -57.82 -36.68
CA LEU A 45 7.30 -57.26 -37.64
C LEU A 45 8.45 -56.52 -36.95
N LEU A 46 8.17 -55.75 -35.90
CA LEU A 46 9.19 -55.06 -35.11
C LEU A 46 10.04 -56.01 -34.27
N LEU A 47 9.43 -57.06 -33.68
CA LEU A 47 10.18 -58.09 -32.95
C LEU A 47 11.10 -58.88 -33.89
N TYR A 48 10.62 -59.23 -35.08
CA TYR A 48 11.41 -59.88 -36.11
C TYR A 48 12.54 -58.96 -36.63
N GLY A 49 12.23 -57.68 -36.87
CA GLY A 49 13.23 -56.67 -37.24
C GLY A 49 14.31 -56.49 -36.17
N LYS A 50 13.93 -56.41 -34.89
CA LYS A 50 14.86 -56.34 -33.76
C LYS A 50 15.76 -57.58 -33.68
N TYR A 51 15.18 -58.78 -33.77
CA TYR A 51 15.94 -60.04 -33.72
C TYR A 51 16.98 -60.14 -34.85
N ARG A 52 16.68 -59.65 -36.05
CA ARG A 52 17.65 -59.65 -37.16
C ARG A 52 18.75 -58.59 -36.96
N LEU A 53 18.41 -57.43 -36.39
CA LEU A 53 19.37 -56.35 -36.10
C LEU A 53 20.33 -56.68 -34.94
N GLU A 54 19.88 -57.45 -33.93
CA GLU A 54 20.72 -57.95 -32.83
C GLU A 54 21.77 -58.98 -33.27
N ASN A 55 21.53 -59.68 -34.40
CA ASN A 55 22.44 -60.66 -34.97
C ASN A 55 23.47 -60.05 -35.95
N CYS A 56 23.54 -58.71 -36.06
CA CYS A 56 24.48 -57.99 -36.92
C CYS A 56 25.72 -57.51 -36.14
N THR A 57 26.88 -57.41 -36.82
CA THR A 57 28.17 -57.02 -36.21
C THR A 57 28.55 -55.54 -36.37
N GLU A 58 27.77 -54.74 -37.11
CA GLU A 58 28.03 -53.29 -37.34
C GLU A 58 27.22 -52.38 -36.40
N ASP A 59 27.46 -51.06 -36.43
CA ASP A 59 26.83 -50.01 -35.61
C ASP A 59 25.29 -49.90 -35.80
N THR A 60 24.54 -50.93 -35.44
CA THR A 60 23.07 -51.03 -35.52
C THR A 60 22.36 -50.50 -34.27
N PHE A 61 23.11 -49.93 -33.32
CA PHE A 61 22.61 -49.47 -32.02
C PHE A 61 21.44 -48.48 -32.14
N THR A 62 21.49 -47.56 -33.09
CA THR A 62 20.42 -46.57 -33.34
C THR A 62 19.14 -47.23 -33.87
N SER A 63 19.26 -48.15 -34.84
CA SER A 63 18.12 -48.88 -35.40
C SER A 63 17.48 -49.85 -34.41
N ILE A 64 18.27 -50.41 -33.48
CA ILE A 64 17.76 -51.21 -32.37
C ILE A 64 16.99 -50.33 -31.38
N GLN A 65 17.54 -49.16 -31.02
CA GLN A 65 16.87 -48.19 -30.15
C GLN A 65 15.56 -47.66 -30.76
N ASP A 66 15.53 -47.45 -32.08
CA ASP A 66 14.31 -47.08 -32.80
C ASP A 66 13.27 -48.21 -32.72
N CYS A 67 13.66 -49.46 -32.98
CA CYS A 67 12.78 -50.63 -32.83
C CYS A 67 12.21 -50.76 -31.41
N GLU A 68 13.02 -50.56 -30.36
CA GLU A 68 12.55 -50.57 -28.97
C GLU A 68 11.58 -49.42 -28.68
N THR A 69 11.85 -48.24 -29.22
CA THR A 69 10.97 -47.07 -29.11
C THR A 69 9.63 -47.33 -29.80
N TYR A 70 9.64 -47.90 -31.02
CA TYR A 70 8.43 -48.27 -31.75
C TYR A 70 7.64 -49.39 -31.05
N LEU A 71 8.31 -50.41 -30.52
CA LEU A 71 7.67 -51.46 -29.72
C LEU A 71 6.97 -50.86 -28.48
N SER A 72 7.63 -49.95 -27.77
CA SER A 72 7.04 -49.30 -26.59
C SER A 72 5.77 -48.49 -26.92
N ARG A 73 5.68 -47.93 -28.13
CA ARG A 73 4.54 -47.17 -28.67
C ARG A 73 3.43 -48.09 -29.19
N VAL A 74 3.78 -49.23 -29.77
CA VAL A 74 2.85 -50.30 -30.15
C VAL A 74 2.14 -50.86 -28.92
N ASP A 75 2.86 -51.08 -27.82
CA ASP A 75 2.25 -51.51 -26.55
C ASP A 75 1.26 -50.45 -26.00
N LEU A 76 1.58 -49.16 -26.12
CA LEU A 76 0.63 -48.09 -25.76
C LEU A 76 -0.60 -48.11 -26.64
N LEU A 77 -0.41 -48.28 -27.95
CA LEU A 77 -1.49 -48.34 -28.92
C LEU A 77 -2.42 -49.53 -28.61
N GLN A 78 -1.87 -50.70 -28.27
CA GLN A 78 -2.65 -51.84 -27.78
C GLN A 78 -3.45 -51.49 -26.53
N LYS A 79 -2.81 -50.92 -25.50
CA LYS A 79 -3.49 -50.52 -24.25
C LYS A 79 -4.59 -49.49 -24.49
N LEU A 80 -4.39 -48.54 -25.40
CA LEU A 80 -5.40 -47.55 -25.78
C LEU A 80 -6.59 -48.20 -26.49
N LEU A 81 -6.35 -49.16 -27.39
CA LEU A 81 -7.41 -49.92 -28.06
C LEU A 81 -8.20 -50.78 -27.06
N PHE A 82 -7.53 -51.44 -26.10
CA PHE A 82 -8.18 -52.22 -25.04
C PHE A 82 -8.98 -51.36 -24.06
N SER A 83 -8.64 -50.08 -23.90
CA SER A 83 -9.35 -49.18 -22.98
C SER A 83 -10.75 -48.79 -23.45
N GLY A 84 -11.14 -49.16 -24.68
CA GLY A 84 -12.49 -49.00 -25.23
C GLY A 84 -12.88 -47.54 -25.49
N ILE A 85 -11.92 -46.63 -25.53
CA ILE A 85 -12.16 -45.22 -25.77
C ILE A 85 -12.47 -45.06 -27.25
N ASP A 86 -13.70 -44.64 -27.55
CA ASP A 86 -14.16 -44.26 -28.89
C ASP A 86 -13.39 -42.99 -29.32
N LEU A 87 -12.14 -43.16 -29.75
CA LEU A 87 -11.30 -42.13 -30.38
C LEU A 87 -11.79 -41.86 -31.82
N LYS A 88 -13.11 -41.88 -32.02
CA LYS A 88 -13.84 -41.84 -33.30
C LYS A 88 -13.43 -40.72 -34.26
N TYR A 89 -12.72 -39.71 -33.78
CA TYR A 89 -12.35 -38.52 -34.55
C TYR A 89 -10.86 -38.17 -34.49
N GLN A 90 -9.99 -39.07 -34.03
CA GLN A 90 -8.55 -38.82 -34.04
C GLN A 90 -7.79 -40.00 -34.61
N ARG A 91 -7.09 -39.74 -35.72
CA ARG A 91 -6.19 -40.68 -36.40
C ARG A 91 -5.02 -41.00 -35.46
N ILE A 92 -4.90 -42.25 -35.01
CA ILE A 92 -3.81 -42.70 -34.12
C ILE A 92 -2.93 -43.65 -34.93
N SER A 93 -1.83 -43.11 -35.42
CA SER A 93 -0.72 -43.84 -36.07
C SER A 93 0.51 -43.87 -35.14
N LEU A 94 1.54 -44.67 -35.48
CA LEU A 94 2.81 -44.65 -34.75
C LEU A 94 3.50 -43.28 -34.83
N SER A 95 3.29 -42.54 -35.92
CA SER A 95 3.74 -41.14 -36.07
C SER A 95 3.02 -40.15 -35.12
N THR A 96 1.88 -40.54 -34.56
CA THR A 96 1.14 -39.72 -33.57
C THR A 96 1.88 -39.65 -32.23
N PHE A 97 2.63 -40.69 -31.87
CA PHE A 97 3.48 -40.74 -30.68
C PHE A 97 4.88 -40.11 -30.91
N THR A 98 5.21 -39.80 -32.16
CA THR A 98 6.42 -39.04 -32.52
C THR A 98 6.15 -37.54 -32.45
N ASP A 99 4.92 -37.13 -32.73
CA ASP A 99 4.45 -35.74 -32.61
C ASP A 99 4.08 -35.39 -31.16
N THR A 100 4.86 -34.48 -30.56
CA THR A 100 4.67 -33.98 -29.19
C THR A 100 3.27 -33.36 -28.98
N GLN A 101 2.71 -32.67 -29.99
CA GLN A 101 1.42 -31.98 -29.87
C GLN A 101 0.25 -32.96 -29.86
N LYS A 102 0.26 -33.96 -30.75
CA LYS A 102 -0.78 -35.00 -30.77
C LYS A 102 -0.71 -35.88 -29.52
N SER A 103 0.48 -36.18 -29.05
CA SER A 103 0.70 -36.91 -27.79
C SER A 103 0.13 -36.15 -26.58
N GLN A 104 0.28 -34.81 -26.55
CA GLN A 104 -0.36 -33.95 -25.53
C GLN A 104 -1.90 -34.00 -25.63
N GLN A 105 -2.47 -33.93 -26.83
CA GLN A 105 -3.93 -34.01 -27.03
C GLN A 105 -4.51 -35.35 -26.59
N ILE A 106 -3.81 -36.47 -26.88
CA ILE A 106 -4.22 -37.80 -26.43
C ILE A 106 -4.17 -37.87 -24.90
N ARG A 107 -3.07 -37.41 -24.28
CA ARG A 107 -2.95 -37.33 -22.81
C ARG A 107 -4.11 -36.54 -22.21
N ASP A 108 -4.42 -35.37 -22.74
CA ASP A 108 -5.47 -34.50 -22.20
C ASP A 108 -6.87 -35.10 -22.35
N LYS A 109 -7.15 -35.80 -23.46
CA LYS A 109 -8.39 -36.57 -23.61
C LYS A 109 -8.47 -37.75 -22.65
N LEU A 110 -7.37 -38.48 -22.45
CA LEU A 110 -7.34 -39.58 -21.48
C LEU A 110 -7.61 -39.09 -20.05
N ILE A 111 -7.14 -37.88 -19.74
CA ILE A 111 -7.45 -37.19 -18.49
C ILE A 111 -8.96 -36.87 -18.39
N GLU A 112 -9.59 -36.39 -19.47
CA GLU A 112 -11.05 -36.15 -19.53
C GLU A 112 -11.87 -37.43 -19.33
N TYR A 113 -11.41 -38.57 -19.86
CA TYR A 113 -12.04 -39.89 -19.69
C TYR A 113 -11.69 -40.60 -18.37
N ASP A 114 -11.00 -39.93 -17.43
CA ASP A 114 -10.59 -40.48 -16.12
C ASP A 114 -9.68 -41.73 -16.23
N ARG A 115 -8.94 -41.87 -17.34
CA ARG A 115 -7.97 -42.94 -17.60
C ARG A 115 -6.54 -42.46 -17.34
N ILE A 116 -6.30 -42.03 -16.10
CA ILE A 116 -5.10 -41.27 -15.74
C ILE A 116 -3.82 -42.11 -15.79
N GLU A 117 -3.88 -43.40 -15.47
CA GLU A 117 -2.74 -44.32 -15.56
C GLU A 117 -2.21 -44.43 -17.00
N LEU A 118 -3.12 -44.60 -17.97
CA LEU A 118 -2.77 -44.60 -19.40
C LEU A 118 -2.24 -43.24 -19.86
N ALA A 119 -2.80 -42.13 -19.34
CA ALA A 119 -2.31 -40.80 -19.65
C ALA A 119 -0.86 -40.59 -19.19
N ILE A 120 -0.47 -41.15 -18.03
CA ILE A 120 0.90 -41.10 -17.50
C ILE A 120 1.82 -41.98 -18.34
N GLU A 121 1.40 -43.19 -18.72
CA GLU A 121 2.19 -44.07 -19.59
C GLU A 121 2.43 -43.44 -20.97
N VAL A 122 1.43 -42.74 -21.53
CA VAL A 122 1.60 -41.96 -22.77
C VAL A 122 2.59 -40.82 -22.55
N ALA A 123 2.50 -40.10 -21.43
CA ALA A 123 3.40 -39.00 -21.12
C ALA A 123 4.87 -39.47 -20.95
N THR A 124 5.11 -40.56 -20.22
CA THR A 124 6.47 -41.07 -19.98
C THR A 124 7.10 -41.66 -21.23
N LYS A 125 6.36 -42.45 -22.02
CA LYS A 125 6.92 -43.08 -23.23
C LYS A 125 7.00 -42.15 -24.44
N CYS A 126 6.19 -41.08 -24.50
CA CYS A 126 6.25 -40.08 -25.58
C CYS A 126 7.07 -38.84 -25.21
N ASN A 127 7.73 -38.84 -24.03
CA ASN A 127 8.49 -37.71 -23.49
C ASN A 127 7.69 -36.39 -23.46
N VAL A 128 6.44 -36.48 -23.01
CA VAL A 128 5.52 -35.36 -22.85
C VAL A 128 5.33 -35.08 -21.36
N ASP A 129 5.03 -33.83 -21.00
CA ASP A 129 4.81 -33.43 -19.60
C ASP A 129 3.73 -34.29 -18.90
N ALA A 130 4.10 -34.96 -17.81
CA ALA A 130 3.20 -35.80 -17.03
C ALA A 130 2.44 -35.02 -15.94
N VAL A 131 2.84 -33.78 -15.65
CA VAL A 131 2.27 -32.96 -14.56
C VAL A 131 0.74 -32.80 -14.67
N PRO A 132 0.14 -32.51 -15.84
CA PRO A 132 -1.32 -32.38 -15.95
C PRO A 132 -2.09 -33.64 -15.53
N ALA A 133 -1.55 -34.82 -15.85
CA ALA A 133 -2.17 -36.11 -15.51
C ALA A 133 -2.12 -36.34 -14.00
N TRP A 134 -0.95 -36.13 -13.38
CA TRP A 134 -0.77 -36.27 -11.93
C TRP A 134 -1.61 -35.26 -11.15
N VAL A 135 -1.73 -34.01 -11.61
CA VAL A 135 -2.58 -32.98 -10.99
C VAL A 135 -4.05 -33.41 -11.04
N ASN A 136 -4.55 -33.87 -12.19
CA ASN A 136 -5.93 -34.33 -12.28
C ASN A 136 -6.18 -35.54 -11.37
N TRP A 137 -5.23 -36.47 -11.27
CA TRP A 137 -5.32 -37.60 -10.34
C TRP A 137 -5.41 -37.16 -8.89
N GLY A 138 -4.54 -36.25 -8.47
CA GLY A 138 -4.59 -35.70 -7.13
C GLY A 138 -5.94 -35.03 -6.86
N LEU A 139 -6.45 -34.24 -7.81
CA LEU A 139 -7.73 -33.55 -7.68
C LEU A 139 -8.93 -34.51 -7.62
N THR A 140 -8.96 -35.58 -8.42
CA THR A 140 -10.03 -36.59 -8.35
C THR A 140 -9.98 -37.33 -7.01
N LEU A 141 -8.80 -37.69 -6.52
CA LEU A 141 -8.63 -38.31 -5.20
C LEU A 141 -9.07 -37.39 -4.05
N LEU A 142 -8.81 -36.08 -4.14
CA LEU A 142 -9.31 -35.10 -3.17
C LEU A 142 -10.85 -35.03 -3.18
N LYS A 143 -11.48 -35.06 -4.35
CA LYS A 143 -12.96 -35.08 -4.47
C LYS A 143 -13.57 -36.35 -3.87
N ILE A 144 -12.87 -37.48 -4.00
CA ILE A 144 -13.30 -38.78 -3.43
C ILE A 144 -13.06 -38.84 -1.90
N GLY A 145 -12.24 -37.93 -1.35
CA GLY A 145 -11.92 -37.88 0.08
C GLY A 145 -10.74 -38.76 0.50
N LYS A 146 -9.97 -39.29 -0.45
CA LYS A 146 -8.76 -40.07 -0.21
C LYS A 146 -7.53 -39.17 -0.11
N TYR A 147 -7.42 -38.46 1.01
CA TYR A 147 -6.41 -37.41 1.16
C TYR A 147 -4.96 -37.92 1.17
N ASN A 148 -4.69 -39.10 1.73
CA ASN A 148 -3.32 -39.64 1.82
C ASN A 148 -2.76 -40.01 0.44
N GLU A 149 -3.55 -40.73 -0.37
CA GLU A 149 -3.18 -41.08 -1.74
C GLU A 149 -2.98 -39.81 -2.59
N ALA A 150 -3.83 -38.79 -2.42
CA ALA A 150 -3.68 -37.52 -3.12
C ALA A 150 -2.35 -36.82 -2.81
N LYS A 151 -1.90 -36.81 -1.53
CA LYS A 151 -0.61 -36.21 -1.14
C LYS A 151 0.56 -36.85 -1.87
N GLU A 152 0.57 -38.18 -1.98
CA GLU A 152 1.62 -38.89 -2.72
C GLU A 152 1.63 -38.50 -4.19
N LYS A 153 0.46 -38.35 -4.82
CA LYS A 153 0.38 -37.93 -6.23
C LYS A 153 0.87 -36.49 -6.45
N PHE A 154 0.56 -35.59 -5.52
CA PHE A 154 1.02 -34.21 -5.60
C PHE A 154 2.52 -34.03 -5.37
N ARG A 155 3.20 -34.97 -4.68
CA ARG A 155 4.67 -34.97 -4.57
C ARG A 155 5.37 -35.10 -5.92
N TYR A 156 4.74 -35.76 -6.91
CA TYR A 156 5.27 -35.86 -8.27
C TYR A 156 5.05 -34.58 -9.11
N CYS A 157 4.17 -33.67 -8.67
CA CYS A 157 3.85 -32.43 -9.39
C CYS A 157 4.52 -31.19 -8.80
N MET A 158 4.65 -31.15 -7.46
CA MET A 158 5.01 -29.96 -6.72
C MET A 158 6.27 -30.23 -5.89
N THR A 159 7.24 -29.33 -6.02
CA THR A 159 8.42 -29.29 -5.16
C THR A 159 8.07 -28.57 -3.86
N PRO A 160 8.35 -29.15 -2.68
CA PRO A 160 8.08 -28.50 -1.40
C PRO A 160 8.95 -27.26 -1.22
N THR A 161 8.38 -26.21 -0.61
CA THR A 161 9.05 -24.93 -0.34
C THR A 161 9.98 -25.00 0.88
N VAL A 162 9.74 -25.95 1.78
CA VAL A 162 10.57 -26.22 2.96
C VAL A 162 11.42 -27.46 2.66
N LYS A 163 12.74 -27.31 2.68
CA LYS A 163 13.66 -28.45 2.66
C LYS A 163 13.46 -29.24 3.96
N GLU A 164 13.04 -30.49 3.88
CA GLU A 164 13.18 -31.41 5.00
C GLU A 164 14.67 -31.43 5.39
N GLU A 165 15.00 -31.07 6.62
CA GLU A 165 16.38 -30.86 7.12
C GLU A 165 17.28 -32.11 7.13
N ASN A 166 16.85 -33.24 6.54
CA ASN A 166 17.68 -34.43 6.47
C ASN A 166 17.71 -34.97 5.03
N THR A 167 18.58 -34.40 4.20
CA THR A 167 19.43 -35.14 3.25
C THR A 167 20.35 -34.15 2.54
N GLU A 168 21.65 -34.44 2.60
CA GLU A 168 22.71 -33.67 1.96
C GLU A 168 22.50 -33.58 0.43
N ALA A 169 22.19 -32.39 -0.08
CA ALA A 169 22.52 -32.02 -1.45
C ALA A 169 22.70 -30.50 -1.58
N LYS A 170 23.89 -30.12 -2.01
CA LYS A 170 24.45 -28.77 -2.16
C LYS A 170 23.66 -27.88 -3.15
N ILE A 171 23.45 -26.64 -2.72
CA ILE A 171 23.47 -25.35 -3.47
C ILE A 171 22.45 -25.15 -4.62
N SER A 172 21.43 -24.32 -4.36
CA SER A 172 21.30 -22.95 -4.94
C SER A 172 19.97 -22.28 -4.56
N SER A 173 20.08 -21.08 -3.99
CA SER A 173 19.14 -19.93 -3.96
C SER A 173 17.71 -20.08 -3.41
N PRO A 174 17.18 -19.07 -2.67
CA PRO A 174 15.76 -19.00 -2.32
C PRO A 174 14.97 -18.64 -3.58
N ARG A 175 14.37 -19.65 -4.23
CA ARG A 175 13.44 -19.42 -5.35
C ARG A 175 12.01 -19.46 -4.83
N ASN A 176 11.28 -18.37 -5.05
CA ASN A 176 9.82 -18.34 -5.00
C ASN A 176 9.25 -19.54 -5.77
N PRO A 177 8.10 -20.10 -5.37
CA PRO A 177 7.49 -21.20 -6.11
C PRO A 177 7.27 -20.78 -7.57
N LEU A 178 7.61 -21.65 -8.52
CA LEU A 178 7.35 -21.39 -9.94
C LEU A 178 5.85 -21.04 -10.14
N PRO A 179 5.48 -20.15 -11.09
CA PRO A 179 4.10 -19.71 -11.31
C PRO A 179 3.11 -20.87 -11.50
N SER A 180 3.59 -22.00 -12.02
CA SER A 180 2.85 -23.26 -12.17
C SER A 180 2.36 -23.83 -10.83
N ASN A 181 3.20 -23.80 -9.79
CA ASN A 181 2.89 -24.37 -8.48
C ASN A 181 1.79 -23.56 -7.77
N HIS A 182 1.81 -22.23 -7.90
CA HIS A 182 0.75 -21.37 -7.36
C HIS A 182 -0.61 -21.63 -8.00
N SER A 183 -0.67 -21.82 -9.32
CA SER A 183 -1.91 -22.15 -10.02
C SER A 183 -2.49 -23.50 -9.58
N ILE A 184 -1.62 -24.51 -9.44
CA ILE A 184 -2.01 -25.85 -8.97
C ILE A 184 -2.50 -25.79 -7.53
N LEU A 185 -1.77 -25.11 -6.65
CA LEU A 185 -2.15 -24.93 -5.24
C LEU A 185 -3.50 -24.22 -5.10
N HIS A 186 -3.75 -23.16 -5.87
CA HIS A 186 -5.03 -22.48 -5.87
C HIS A 186 -6.18 -23.40 -6.29
N LYS A 187 -5.97 -24.25 -7.32
CA LYS A 187 -6.96 -25.25 -7.75
C LYS A 187 -7.24 -26.29 -6.66
N ILE A 188 -6.19 -26.78 -5.98
CA ILE A 188 -6.31 -27.72 -4.85
C ILE A 188 -7.15 -27.11 -3.73
N ILE A 189 -6.83 -25.88 -3.32
CA ILE A 189 -7.55 -25.18 -2.24
C ILE A 189 -9.01 -24.94 -2.65
N THR A 190 -9.25 -24.50 -3.88
CA THR A 190 -10.62 -24.28 -4.39
C THR A 190 -11.47 -25.54 -4.32
N VAL A 191 -10.92 -26.70 -4.70
CA VAL A 191 -11.62 -28.00 -4.64
C VAL A 191 -11.89 -28.42 -3.20
N LEU A 192 -10.95 -28.20 -2.29
CA LEU A 192 -11.14 -28.48 -0.87
C LEU A 192 -12.18 -27.56 -0.22
N GLU A 193 -12.23 -26.29 -0.64
CA GLU A 193 -13.19 -25.28 -0.19
C GLU A 193 -14.61 -25.57 -0.69
N SER A 194 -14.77 -25.89 -1.99
CA SER A 194 -16.08 -26.26 -2.56
C SER A 194 -16.63 -27.57 -1.97
N GLY A 195 -15.73 -28.47 -1.57
CA GLY A 195 -16.06 -29.82 -1.12
C GLY A 195 -16.65 -30.69 -2.22
N ALA A 196 -16.98 -31.95 -1.89
CA ALA A 196 -17.62 -32.85 -2.84
C ALA A 196 -19.05 -32.36 -3.20
N PRO A 197 -19.47 -32.39 -4.47
CA PRO A 197 -20.85 -32.14 -4.91
C PRO A 197 -21.86 -32.94 -4.09
N SER A 198 -23.03 -32.39 -3.80
CA SER A 198 -24.06 -33.01 -2.95
C SER A 198 -24.42 -34.44 -3.38
N LYS A 199 -24.50 -34.70 -4.69
CA LYS A 199 -24.72 -36.05 -5.26
C LYS A 199 -23.59 -37.04 -4.93
N GLN A 200 -22.33 -36.59 -4.94
CA GLN A 200 -21.19 -37.42 -4.57
C GLN A 200 -21.13 -37.68 -3.07
N ARG A 201 -21.54 -36.72 -2.21
CA ARG A 201 -21.64 -36.96 -0.76
C ARG A 201 -22.65 -38.05 -0.44
N GLU A 202 -23.82 -38.03 -1.08
CA GLU A 202 -24.83 -39.09 -0.91
C GLU A 202 -24.32 -40.46 -1.39
N LEU A 203 -23.62 -40.50 -2.53
CA LEU A 203 -23.01 -41.73 -3.05
C LEU A 203 -21.89 -42.26 -2.16
N ILE A 204 -21.04 -41.38 -1.61
CA ILE A 204 -19.97 -41.75 -0.67
C ILE A 204 -20.57 -42.28 0.64
N THR A 205 -21.63 -41.65 1.16
CA THR A 205 -22.34 -42.15 2.33
C THR A 205 -22.95 -43.52 2.07
N LYS A 206 -23.67 -43.70 0.95
CA LYS A 206 -24.24 -45.00 0.55
C LYS A 206 -23.16 -46.06 0.32
N TYR A 207 -22.04 -45.70 -0.31
CA TYR A 207 -20.91 -46.61 -0.51
C TYR A 207 -20.27 -47.00 0.82
N ASN A 208 -20.08 -46.06 1.75
CA ASN A 208 -19.55 -46.36 3.07
C ASN A 208 -20.52 -47.21 3.91
N GLU A 209 -21.82 -46.96 3.80
CA GLU A 209 -22.86 -47.82 4.39
C GLU A 209 -22.81 -49.24 3.81
N LEU A 210 -22.70 -49.38 2.49
CA LEU A 210 -22.57 -50.68 1.82
C LEU A 210 -21.27 -51.38 2.21
N LYS A 211 -20.14 -50.67 2.25
CA LYS A 211 -18.84 -51.19 2.69
C LYS A 211 -18.87 -51.64 4.14
N ASN A 212 -19.55 -50.91 5.01
CA ASN A 212 -19.75 -51.27 6.41
C ASN A 212 -20.70 -52.47 6.57
N ARG A 213 -21.70 -52.61 5.69
CA ARG A 213 -22.55 -53.81 5.62
C ARG A 213 -21.77 -55.03 5.14
N ILE A 214 -20.88 -54.88 4.16
CA ILE A 214 -20.02 -55.96 3.65
C ILE A 214 -18.98 -56.41 4.71
N LYS A 215 -18.53 -55.49 5.57
CA LYS A 215 -17.63 -55.80 6.69
C LYS A 215 -18.28 -56.50 7.89
N LYS A 216 -19.60 -56.69 7.91
CA LYS A 216 -20.27 -57.53 8.92
C LYS A 216 -20.69 -58.87 8.29
N PRO A 217 -19.91 -59.94 8.45
CA PRO A 217 -20.45 -61.28 8.31
C PRO A 217 -21.48 -61.50 9.43
N GLN A 218 -22.58 -62.15 9.07
CA GLN A 218 -23.66 -62.53 9.97
C GLN A 218 -23.14 -63.34 11.16
N THR A 219 -23.27 -62.80 12.38
CA THR A 219 -23.60 -63.60 13.56
C THR A 219 -24.71 -62.87 14.32
N ALA A 220 -25.94 -63.21 13.97
CA ALA A 220 -27.08 -62.98 14.83
C ALA A 220 -27.00 -64.00 15.98
N ARG A 221 -26.94 -63.52 17.22
CA ARG A 221 -27.65 -64.09 18.38
C ARG A 221 -27.59 -63.08 19.52
N THR A 222 -28.78 -62.62 19.89
CA THR A 222 -29.10 -61.85 21.08
C THR A 222 -28.93 -62.73 22.33
N ASP A 223 -28.32 -62.20 23.39
CA ASP A 223 -29.05 -61.95 24.65
C ASP A 223 -28.19 -61.17 25.68
N PRO A 224 -28.82 -60.48 26.66
CA PRO A 224 -28.21 -59.41 27.42
C PRO A 224 -27.96 -59.78 28.90
N SER A 225 -26.70 -59.73 29.37
CA SER A 225 -26.39 -59.59 30.80
C SER A 225 -24.90 -59.26 31.05
N SER A 226 -24.69 -58.04 31.55
CA SER A 226 -23.63 -57.43 32.39
C SER A 226 -22.53 -58.30 33.07
N PRO A 227 -21.52 -57.72 33.76
CA PRO A 227 -20.60 -56.61 33.43
C PRO A 227 -19.12 -56.86 33.88
N LYS A 228 -18.22 -55.89 33.59
CA LYS A 228 -16.83 -55.68 34.11
C LYS A 228 -15.73 -56.51 33.43
N SER A 229 -14.51 -56.06 33.16
CA SER A 229 -13.81 -54.76 33.19
C SER A 229 -12.37 -55.06 32.77
N ALA A 230 -11.79 -54.35 31.79
CA ALA A 230 -10.35 -54.03 31.75
C ALA A 230 -10.00 -53.18 30.52
N PHE A 231 -9.57 -51.95 30.80
CA PHE A 231 -8.66 -51.13 30.00
C PHE A 231 -9.00 -50.87 28.53
N SER A 232 -9.84 -49.85 28.32
CA SER A 232 -9.66 -48.95 27.17
C SER A 232 -9.36 -47.55 27.69
N PHE A 233 -8.22 -47.02 27.25
CA PHE A 233 -7.79 -45.67 27.50
C PHE A 233 -8.71 -44.75 26.69
N SER A 234 -9.76 -44.22 27.32
CA SER A 234 -10.57 -43.15 26.74
C SER A 234 -9.72 -41.87 26.69
N PRO A 235 -9.53 -41.22 25.53
CA PRO A 235 -9.30 -39.80 25.55
C PRO A 235 -10.65 -39.16 25.93
N SER A 236 -10.65 -38.48 27.06
CA SER A 236 -11.71 -37.60 27.53
C SER A 236 -12.24 -36.69 26.40
N PRO A 237 -13.53 -36.33 26.43
CA PRO A 237 -14.13 -35.47 25.43
C PRO A 237 -13.47 -34.10 25.51
N LYS A 238 -12.54 -33.82 24.58
CA LYS A 238 -12.07 -32.47 24.33
C LYS A 238 -13.29 -31.67 23.89
N GLN A 239 -13.78 -30.87 24.83
CA GLN A 239 -14.36 -29.55 24.67
C GLN A 239 -14.98 -29.30 23.31
N ASN A 240 -16.30 -29.08 23.30
CA ASN A 240 -17.05 -28.43 22.23
C ASN A 240 -16.20 -27.35 21.52
N LEU A 241 -15.51 -27.74 20.45
CA LEU A 241 -14.89 -26.83 19.51
C LEU A 241 -16.05 -26.20 18.77
N ILE A 242 -16.47 -25.04 19.28
CA ILE A 242 -17.30 -24.08 18.57
C ILE A 242 -16.78 -24.04 17.14
N LYS A 243 -17.62 -24.38 16.15
CA LYS A 243 -17.27 -24.33 14.73
C LYS A 243 -16.91 -22.88 14.38
N GLN A 244 -15.62 -22.52 14.50
CA GLN A 244 -15.10 -21.19 14.13
C GLN A 244 -14.77 -21.08 12.64
N HIS A 245 -14.91 -22.16 11.88
CA HIS A 245 -14.58 -22.26 10.46
C HIS A 245 -15.77 -22.80 9.66
N SER A 246 -15.92 -22.33 8.41
CA SER A 246 -16.96 -22.80 7.48
C SER A 246 -16.72 -24.20 6.91
N LEU A 247 -15.50 -24.73 7.07
CA LEU A 247 -15.06 -26.02 6.52
C LEU A 247 -15.03 -27.14 7.57
N ASP A 248 -15.18 -28.39 7.11
CA ASP A 248 -14.99 -29.57 7.94
C ASP A 248 -13.55 -29.67 8.44
N THR A 249 -13.35 -30.12 9.68
CA THR A 249 -12.03 -30.24 10.34
C THR A 249 -11.02 -31.02 9.49
N SER A 250 -11.45 -32.08 8.80
CA SER A 250 -10.59 -32.86 7.91
C SER A 250 -10.13 -32.07 6.69
N ARG A 251 -11.02 -31.32 6.03
CA ARG A 251 -10.71 -30.51 4.85
C ARG A 251 -9.81 -29.32 5.20
N TYR A 252 -10.07 -28.68 6.33
CA TYR A 252 -9.21 -27.61 6.86
C TYR A 252 -7.77 -28.10 7.06
N MET A 253 -7.58 -29.25 7.72
CA MET A 253 -6.25 -29.83 7.94
C MET A 253 -5.51 -30.15 6.62
N GLN A 254 -6.24 -30.51 5.57
CA GLN A 254 -5.64 -30.70 4.24
C GLN A 254 -5.25 -29.38 3.58
N CYS A 255 -6.11 -28.36 3.62
CA CYS A 255 -5.75 -27.03 3.12
C CYS A 255 -4.49 -26.50 3.81
N MET A 256 -4.42 -26.64 5.14
CA MET A 256 -3.27 -26.24 5.94
C MET A 256 -2.00 -26.98 5.53
N TYR A 257 -2.06 -28.30 5.32
CA TYR A 257 -0.93 -29.09 4.85
C TYR A 257 -0.41 -28.57 3.49
N TYR A 258 -1.27 -28.41 2.49
CA TYR A 258 -0.84 -27.97 1.17
C TYR A 258 -0.30 -26.54 1.18
N LEU A 259 -0.91 -25.64 1.95
CA LEU A 259 -0.44 -24.26 2.10
C LEU A 259 0.91 -24.17 2.82
N GLN A 260 1.15 -25.00 3.84
CA GLN A 260 2.44 -25.01 4.56
C GLN A 260 3.56 -25.66 3.73
N CYS A 261 3.26 -26.72 2.98
CA CYS A 261 4.27 -27.44 2.20
C CYS A 261 4.61 -26.77 0.85
N TYR A 262 3.64 -26.08 0.22
CA TYR A 262 3.78 -25.60 -1.16
C TYR A 262 3.43 -24.12 -1.35
N GLY A 263 2.80 -23.48 -0.36
CA GLY A 263 2.36 -22.09 -0.46
C GLY A 263 3.41 -21.07 -0.05
N THR A 264 3.19 -19.81 -0.43
CA THR A 264 3.91 -18.69 0.16
C THR A 264 3.26 -18.26 1.49
N PRO A 265 4.01 -17.58 2.37
CA PRO A 265 3.44 -17.02 3.60
C PRO A 265 2.23 -16.10 3.35
N ASP A 266 2.20 -15.38 2.24
CA ASP A 266 1.08 -14.51 1.85
C ASP A 266 -0.17 -15.30 1.44
N ASP A 267 -0.02 -16.43 0.74
CA ASP A 267 -1.14 -17.32 0.40
C ASP A 267 -1.80 -17.90 1.65
N LEU A 268 -0.98 -18.29 2.64
CA LEU A 268 -1.46 -18.83 3.91
C LEU A 268 -2.24 -17.76 4.71
N VAL A 269 -1.72 -16.53 4.75
CA VAL A 269 -2.41 -15.40 5.39
C VAL A 269 -3.71 -15.07 4.67
N LYS A 270 -3.72 -15.01 3.33
CA LYS A 270 -4.94 -14.79 2.54
C LYS A 270 -5.98 -15.88 2.79
N PHE A 271 -5.57 -17.14 2.90
CA PHE A 271 -6.46 -18.25 3.23
C PHE A 271 -7.13 -18.05 4.61
N TRP A 272 -6.35 -17.80 5.66
CA TRP A 272 -6.91 -17.56 6.99
C TRP A 272 -7.87 -16.37 7.02
N LEU A 273 -7.57 -15.30 6.29
CA LEU A 273 -8.43 -14.12 6.20
C LEU A 273 -9.78 -14.43 5.53
N ARG A 274 -9.80 -15.26 4.47
CA ARG A 274 -11.04 -15.71 3.81
C ARG A 274 -11.93 -16.52 4.75
N HIS A 275 -11.33 -17.28 5.67
CA HIS A 275 -12.03 -18.13 6.64
C HIS A 275 -12.31 -17.43 7.98
N ASN A 276 -12.09 -16.11 8.10
CA ASN A 276 -12.31 -15.31 9.32
C ASN A 276 -11.40 -15.69 10.51
N LEU A 277 -10.18 -16.14 10.21
CA LEU A 277 -9.17 -16.64 11.17
C LEU A 277 -8.04 -15.65 11.36
N ILE A 278 -8.44 -14.45 11.75
CA ILE A 278 -7.53 -13.34 11.96
C ILE A 278 -6.51 -13.64 13.07
N GLU A 279 -6.91 -14.36 14.12
CA GLU A 279 -6.02 -14.72 15.24
C GLU A 279 -4.86 -15.62 14.80
N ASP A 280 -5.14 -16.64 14.00
CA ASP A 280 -4.11 -17.57 13.51
C ASP A 280 -3.16 -16.87 12.53
N ALA A 281 -3.69 -16.02 11.65
CA ALA A 281 -2.88 -15.20 10.74
C ALA A 281 -1.92 -14.27 11.49
N LEU A 282 -2.40 -13.60 12.54
CA LEU A 282 -1.58 -12.69 13.33
C LEU A 282 -0.49 -13.44 14.13
N ARG A 283 -0.83 -14.59 14.71
CA ARG A 283 0.16 -15.43 15.40
C ARG A 283 1.27 -15.91 14.45
N TYR A 284 0.91 -16.28 13.23
CA TYR A 284 1.88 -16.69 12.23
C TYR A 284 2.79 -15.55 11.82
N ILE A 285 2.27 -14.34 11.59
CA ILE A 285 3.08 -13.16 11.25
C ILE A 285 4.14 -12.88 12.33
N LEU A 286 3.78 -12.99 13.61
CA LEU A 286 4.73 -12.81 14.71
C LEU A 286 5.76 -13.93 14.80
N ASN A 287 5.32 -15.19 14.69
CA ASN A 287 6.20 -16.34 14.85
C ASN A 287 7.17 -16.51 13.68
N ALA A 288 6.72 -16.22 12.45
CA ALA A 288 7.53 -16.32 11.24
C ALA A 288 8.27 -15.02 10.88
N GLN A 289 8.15 -13.96 11.70
CA GLN A 289 8.76 -12.64 11.49
C GLN A 289 8.56 -12.10 10.07
N LEU A 290 7.33 -12.18 9.57
CA LEU A 290 7.03 -11.79 8.20
C LEU A 290 7.15 -10.29 7.98
N ASP A 291 7.43 -9.93 6.73
CA ASP A 291 7.59 -8.54 6.32
C ASP A 291 6.28 -7.74 6.51
N VAL A 292 6.47 -6.43 6.70
CA VAL A 292 5.44 -5.43 6.95
C VAL A 292 4.37 -5.38 5.85
N THR A 293 4.74 -5.73 4.61
CA THR A 293 3.85 -5.79 3.45
C THR A 293 2.71 -6.79 3.62
N VAL A 294 2.96 -7.94 4.25
CA VAL A 294 1.94 -8.98 4.52
C VAL A 294 0.91 -8.48 5.53
N PHE A 295 1.34 -7.67 6.50
CA PHE A 295 0.44 -7.06 7.48
C PHE A 295 -0.52 -6.05 6.81
N GLN A 296 -0.07 -5.34 5.76
CA GLN A 296 -0.98 -4.47 4.99
C GLN A 296 -2.08 -5.28 4.28
N THR A 297 -1.77 -6.47 3.76
CA THR A 297 -2.78 -7.39 3.20
C THR A 297 -3.84 -7.75 4.25
N VAL A 298 -3.43 -8.06 5.48
CA VAL A 298 -4.36 -8.31 6.60
C VAL A 298 -5.26 -7.10 6.84
N ILE A 299 -4.68 -5.90 6.96
CA ILE A 299 -5.45 -4.67 7.22
C ILE A 299 -6.45 -4.41 6.11
N THR A 300 -6.05 -4.54 4.84
CA THR A 300 -6.98 -4.33 3.72
C THR A 300 -8.13 -5.34 3.72
N ALA A 301 -7.88 -6.60 4.08
CA ALA A 301 -8.94 -7.60 4.21
C ALA A 301 -9.89 -7.29 5.38
N VAL A 302 -9.35 -6.92 6.55
CA VAL A 302 -10.13 -6.55 7.73
C VAL A 302 -11.02 -5.33 7.47
N LEU A 303 -10.52 -4.35 6.71
CA LEU A 303 -11.30 -3.18 6.31
C LEU A 303 -12.43 -3.55 5.34
N LYS A 304 -12.20 -4.50 4.41
CA LYS A 304 -13.25 -4.99 3.49
C LYS A 304 -14.34 -5.77 4.22
N THR A 305 -13.99 -6.54 5.25
CA THR A 305 -14.94 -7.34 6.03
C THR A 305 -15.59 -6.57 7.18
N ASN A 306 -15.22 -5.30 7.39
CA ASN A 306 -15.66 -4.43 8.49
C ASN A 306 -15.43 -5.05 9.90
N GLN A 307 -14.32 -5.75 10.09
CA GLN A 307 -14.00 -6.47 11.34
C GLN A 307 -12.91 -5.76 12.17
N LEU A 308 -12.79 -4.44 12.05
CA LEU A 308 -11.73 -3.67 12.69
C LEU A 308 -11.73 -3.81 14.22
N GLN A 309 -12.91 -3.84 14.84
CA GLN A 309 -13.03 -3.98 16.30
C GLN A 309 -12.54 -5.34 16.78
N LYS A 310 -13.00 -6.41 16.14
CA LYS A 310 -12.54 -7.79 16.40
C LYS A 310 -11.03 -7.92 16.21
N PHE A 311 -10.47 -7.27 15.18
CA PHE A 311 -9.03 -7.23 14.94
C PHE A 311 -8.27 -6.55 16.08
N LYS A 312 -8.73 -5.41 16.58
CA LYS A 312 -8.14 -4.70 17.73
C LYS A 312 -8.16 -5.56 19.00
N GLU A 313 -9.28 -6.23 19.27
CA GLU A 313 -9.41 -7.16 20.41
C GLU A 313 -8.42 -8.33 20.32
N ILE A 314 -8.27 -8.92 19.13
CA ILE A 314 -7.32 -10.02 18.91
C ILE A 314 -5.87 -9.53 19.09
N LEU A 315 -5.52 -8.33 18.61
CA LEU A 315 -4.19 -7.76 18.82
C LEU A 315 -3.86 -7.65 20.31
N LEU A 316 -4.80 -7.12 21.11
CA LEU A 316 -4.65 -7.01 22.57
C LEU A 316 -4.59 -8.38 23.26
N LYS A 317 -5.33 -9.37 22.77
CA LYS A 317 -5.30 -10.74 23.28
C LYS A 317 -3.93 -11.42 23.06
N ILE A 318 -3.29 -11.16 21.91
CA ILE A 318 -1.99 -11.75 21.57
C ILE A 318 -0.83 -11.03 22.27
N ASP A 319 -0.84 -9.69 22.26
CA ASP A 319 0.15 -8.88 22.95
C ASP A 319 -0.51 -7.70 23.67
N PRO A 320 -0.83 -7.87 24.97
CA PRO A 320 -1.39 -6.80 25.79
C PRO A 320 -0.49 -5.55 25.87
N THR A 321 0.82 -5.72 25.66
CA THR A 321 1.80 -4.62 25.73
C THR A 321 1.93 -3.84 24.42
N GLN A 322 1.38 -4.37 23.32
CA GLN A 322 1.44 -3.84 21.95
C GLN A 322 2.86 -3.60 21.38
N LYS A 323 3.92 -3.93 22.12
CA LYS A 323 5.31 -3.67 21.71
C LYS A 323 5.72 -4.50 20.50
N LYS A 324 5.25 -5.75 20.39
CA LYS A 324 5.56 -6.61 19.24
C LYS A 324 4.93 -6.11 17.95
N TRP A 325 3.80 -5.41 18.07
CA TRP A 325 3.06 -4.86 16.94
C TRP A 325 3.54 -3.50 16.49
N ASN A 326 4.40 -2.81 17.26
CA ASN A 326 4.74 -1.41 17.01
C ASN A 326 5.21 -1.17 15.56
N ASN A 327 6.18 -1.95 15.06
CA ASN A 327 6.68 -1.80 13.69
C ASN A 327 5.58 -1.99 12.62
N PHE A 328 4.68 -2.95 12.81
CA PHE A 328 3.55 -3.23 11.92
C PHE A 328 2.46 -2.15 11.98
N LEU A 329 2.20 -1.60 13.18
CA LEU A 329 1.21 -0.54 13.35
C LEU A 329 1.74 0.81 12.84
N LEU A 330 3.03 1.11 13.07
CA LEU A 330 3.71 2.30 12.54
C LEU A 330 3.67 2.35 11.01
N SER A 331 3.96 1.22 10.36
CA SER A 331 3.92 1.11 8.91
C SER A 331 2.49 1.16 8.35
N THR A 332 1.52 0.58 9.06
CA THR A 332 0.10 0.75 8.73
C THR A 332 -0.33 2.22 8.82
N CYS A 333 0.14 2.94 9.84
CA CYS A 333 -0.10 4.38 9.95
C CYS A 333 0.52 5.17 8.77
N LYS A 334 1.73 4.82 8.36
CA LYS A 334 2.37 5.41 7.15
C LYS A 334 1.54 5.15 5.90
N TYR A 335 1.04 3.93 5.72
CA TYR A 335 0.16 3.58 4.61
C TYR A 335 -1.13 4.41 4.60
N PHE A 336 -1.81 4.56 5.74
CA PHE A 336 -3.02 5.37 5.83
C PHE A 336 -2.75 6.85 5.56
N ASN A 337 -1.65 7.39 6.06
CA ASN A 337 -1.23 8.77 5.80
C ASN A 337 -0.99 9.01 4.30
N ASN A 338 -0.29 8.10 3.62
CA ASN A 338 -0.03 8.19 2.18
C ASN A 338 -1.31 8.04 1.34
N SER A 339 -2.25 7.20 1.80
CA SER A 339 -3.57 7.03 1.15
C SER A 339 -4.60 8.13 1.49
N LYS A 340 -4.22 9.14 2.30
CA LYS A 340 -5.10 10.24 2.76
C LYS A 340 -6.36 9.79 3.50
N LYS A 341 -6.33 8.61 4.14
CA LYS A 341 -7.42 8.06 4.96
C LYS A 341 -7.26 8.44 6.44
N TYR A 342 -7.46 9.72 6.73
CA TYR A 342 -7.13 10.30 8.04
C TYR A 342 -8.05 9.82 9.19
N ASP A 343 -9.33 9.53 8.92
CA ASP A 343 -10.24 9.02 9.96
C ASP A 343 -9.81 7.63 10.46
N LEU A 344 -9.41 6.75 9.54
CA LEU A 344 -8.86 5.43 9.90
C LEU A 344 -7.50 5.57 10.59
N LEU A 345 -6.67 6.51 10.16
CA LEU A 345 -5.40 6.80 10.80
C LEU A 345 -5.58 7.24 12.26
N LEU A 346 -6.52 8.15 12.52
CA LEU A 346 -6.83 8.64 13.86
C LEU A 346 -7.30 7.48 14.76
N ASN A 347 -8.26 6.68 14.28
CA ASN A 347 -8.75 5.49 14.98
C ASN A 347 -7.65 4.45 15.33
N PHE A 348 -6.59 4.37 14.52
CA PHE A 348 -5.44 3.50 14.79
C PHE A 348 -4.44 4.14 15.77
N GLN A 349 -4.20 5.45 15.65
CA GLN A 349 -3.33 6.18 16.56
C GLN A 349 -3.88 6.20 17.99
N GLU A 350 -5.19 6.36 18.15
CA GLU A 350 -5.86 6.22 19.45
C GLU A 350 -5.69 4.82 20.05
N PHE A 351 -5.82 3.77 19.22
CA PHE A 351 -5.64 2.38 19.67
C PHE A 351 -4.20 2.11 20.14
N MET A 352 -3.22 2.65 19.43
CA MET A 352 -1.80 2.60 19.83
C MET A 352 -1.48 3.48 21.05
N LYS A 353 -2.43 4.31 21.49
CA LYS A 353 -2.22 5.41 22.44
C LYS A 353 -1.14 6.38 21.98
N ASP A 354 -0.89 6.55 20.68
CA ASP A 354 0.04 7.55 20.17
C ASP A 354 -0.69 8.88 19.95
N TYR A 355 -0.84 9.61 21.05
CA TYR A 355 -1.64 10.82 21.07
C TYR A 355 -0.93 11.99 20.38
N ALA A 356 0.41 12.03 20.38
CA ALA A 356 1.15 13.06 19.65
C ALA A 356 0.83 13.01 18.14
N ARG A 357 0.89 11.81 17.53
CA ARG A 357 0.56 11.65 16.10
C ARG A 357 -0.94 11.78 15.81
N ALA A 358 -1.80 11.40 16.75
CA ALA A 358 -3.25 11.69 16.68
C ALA A 358 -3.50 13.21 16.56
N GLY A 359 -2.86 14.02 17.40
CA GLY A 359 -2.96 15.48 17.35
C GLY A 359 -2.56 16.07 15.99
N PHE A 360 -1.45 15.60 15.41
CA PHE A 360 -1.05 16.02 14.06
C PHE A 360 -2.02 15.57 12.96
N THR A 361 -2.66 14.40 13.11
CA THR A 361 -3.67 13.93 12.17
C THR A 361 -4.93 14.79 12.23
N CYS A 362 -5.35 15.24 13.43
CA CYS A 362 -6.42 16.21 13.58
C CYS A 362 -6.10 17.55 12.90
N ILE A 363 -4.84 18.03 12.94
CA ILE A 363 -4.43 19.22 12.18
C ILE A 363 -4.57 19.02 10.67
N LYS A 364 -4.29 17.81 10.15
CA LYS A 364 -4.51 17.49 8.72
C LYS A 364 -5.99 17.41 8.37
N LEU A 365 -6.82 16.88 9.28
CA LEU A 365 -8.27 16.86 9.13
C LEU A 365 -8.86 18.27 9.14
N PHE A 366 -8.35 19.16 9.99
CA PHE A 366 -8.68 20.59 9.99
C PHE A 366 -8.47 21.23 8.61
N ALA A 367 -7.32 20.98 7.97
CA ALA A 367 -7.03 21.55 6.65
C ALA A 367 -7.93 20.99 5.52
N LYS A 368 -8.60 19.85 5.73
CA LYS A 368 -9.51 19.23 4.76
C LYS A 368 -10.99 19.52 5.06
N ALA A 369 -11.30 20.02 6.24
CA ALA A 369 -12.66 20.25 6.68
C ALA A 369 -13.35 21.33 5.84
N GLU A 370 -14.60 21.05 5.45
CA GLU A 370 -15.41 21.94 4.60
C GLU A 370 -16.16 23.02 5.40
N ASP A 371 -16.30 22.80 6.72
CA ASP A 371 -17.04 23.68 7.61
C ASP A 371 -16.22 24.13 8.82
N HIS A 372 -16.44 25.38 9.25
CA HIS A 372 -15.75 26.01 10.35
C HIS A 372 -16.04 25.32 11.70
N GLN A 373 -17.26 24.83 11.94
CA GLN A 373 -17.56 24.12 13.18
C GLN A 373 -16.74 22.83 13.27
N THR A 374 -16.63 22.11 12.14
CA THR A 374 -15.81 20.90 12.07
C THR A 374 -14.31 21.20 12.20
N GLN A 375 -13.83 22.31 11.62
CA GLN A 375 -12.47 22.80 11.80
C GLN A 375 -12.14 23.05 13.28
N ILE A 376 -12.98 23.80 14.00
CA ILE A 376 -12.78 24.08 15.43
C ILE A 376 -12.80 22.78 16.23
N ARG A 377 -13.73 21.87 15.93
CA ARG A 377 -13.80 20.58 16.62
C ARG A 377 -12.49 19.80 16.48
N PHE A 378 -11.92 19.75 15.28
CA PHE A 378 -10.62 19.09 15.07
C PHE A 378 -9.47 19.78 15.80
N LEU A 379 -9.48 21.12 15.95
CA LEU A 379 -8.50 21.83 16.77
C LEU A 379 -8.64 21.51 18.26
N ASP A 380 -9.87 21.38 18.76
CA ASP A 380 -10.15 20.98 20.13
C ASP A 380 -9.73 19.53 20.42
N GLU A 381 -10.02 18.62 19.50
CA GLU A 381 -9.53 17.24 19.54
C GLU A 381 -7.99 17.21 19.51
N ALA A 382 -7.35 17.96 18.61
CA ALA A 382 -5.90 18.04 18.52
C ALA A 382 -5.27 18.46 19.85
N LYS A 383 -5.83 19.51 20.49
CA LYS A 383 -5.40 19.97 21.80
C LYS A 383 -5.56 18.90 22.86
N ALA A 384 -6.71 18.24 22.92
CA ALA A 384 -6.97 17.17 23.89
C ALA A 384 -5.96 16.01 23.74
N TYR A 385 -5.58 15.66 22.51
CA TYR A 385 -4.55 14.65 22.29
C TYR A 385 -3.15 15.13 22.69
N PHE A 386 -2.77 16.38 22.41
CA PHE A 386 -1.47 16.89 22.85
C PHE A 386 -1.35 16.97 24.37
N VAL A 387 -2.43 17.31 25.09
CA VAL A 387 -2.47 17.24 26.56
C VAL A 387 -2.22 15.81 27.04
N LYS A 388 -2.96 14.83 26.50
CA LYS A 388 -2.75 13.40 26.82
C LYS A 388 -1.33 12.93 26.49
N ALA A 389 -0.75 13.42 25.39
CA ALA A 389 0.61 13.08 24.99
C ALA A 389 1.66 13.63 25.97
N SER A 390 1.44 14.84 26.50
CA SER A 390 2.29 15.47 27.50
C SER A 390 2.21 14.75 28.85
N GLU A 391 1.01 14.33 29.27
CA GLU A 391 0.80 13.58 30.51
C GLU A 391 1.49 12.20 30.52
N LEU A 392 1.64 11.59 29.33
CA LEU A 392 2.22 10.27 29.16
C LEU A 392 3.72 10.28 28.80
N GLU A 393 4.37 11.45 28.83
CA GLU A 393 5.80 11.64 28.50
C GLU A 393 6.25 10.86 27.26
N GLN A 394 5.48 10.94 26.17
CA GLN A 394 5.72 10.10 25.00
C GLN A 394 7.07 10.44 24.34
N PRO A 395 7.90 9.44 23.99
CA PRO A 395 9.28 9.64 23.57
C PRO A 395 9.43 10.35 22.21
N VAL A 396 8.33 10.53 21.48
CA VAL A 396 8.35 11.03 20.09
C VAL A 396 8.63 12.53 20.02
N ASN A 397 8.39 13.30 21.09
CA ASN A 397 8.64 14.74 21.15
C ASN A 397 8.98 15.17 22.59
N SER A 398 9.87 16.16 22.76
CA SER A 398 10.10 16.71 24.09
C SER A 398 8.82 17.38 24.61
N PRO A 399 8.56 17.42 25.93
CA PRO A 399 7.40 18.12 26.50
C PRO A 399 7.33 19.59 26.05
N ASN A 400 8.50 20.22 25.83
CA ASN A 400 8.61 21.59 25.31
C ASN A 400 8.11 21.70 23.85
N ASP A 401 8.36 20.70 23.02
CA ASP A 401 7.84 20.67 21.65
C ASP A 401 6.32 20.49 21.65
N ILE A 402 5.77 19.62 22.51
CA ILE A 402 4.32 19.43 22.65
C ILE A 402 3.64 20.73 23.09
N ASN A 403 4.22 21.44 24.07
CA ASN A 403 3.73 22.75 24.50
C ASN A 403 3.71 23.78 23.36
N LYS A 404 4.74 23.80 22.50
CA LYS A 404 4.78 24.64 21.31
C LYS A 404 3.66 24.31 20.33
N TYR A 405 3.39 23.02 20.08
CA TYR A 405 2.28 22.62 19.22
C TYR A 405 0.92 23.00 19.81
N MET A 406 0.74 22.87 21.13
CA MET A 406 -0.48 23.30 21.82
C MET A 406 -0.72 24.80 21.70
N ARG A 407 0.33 25.63 21.83
CA ARG A 407 0.23 27.08 21.61
C ARG A 407 -0.19 27.39 20.17
N GLY A 408 0.43 26.74 19.19
CA GLY A 408 0.06 26.88 17.78
C GLY A 408 -1.40 26.50 17.49
N VAL A 409 -1.90 25.41 18.08
CA VAL A 409 -3.32 24.99 17.92
C VAL A 409 -4.27 25.99 18.57
N ASN A 410 -3.98 26.46 19.79
CA ASN A 410 -4.80 27.47 20.46
C ASN A 410 -4.83 28.77 19.65
N LEU A 411 -3.67 29.21 19.15
CA LEU A 411 -3.56 30.43 18.35
C LEU A 411 -4.31 30.30 17.02
N GLN A 412 -4.21 29.15 16.35
CA GLN A 412 -5.03 28.86 15.16
C GLN A 412 -6.53 28.92 15.49
N LYS A 413 -6.95 28.39 16.64
CA LYS A 413 -8.34 28.45 17.07
C LYS A 413 -8.80 29.89 17.31
N GLU A 414 -8.00 30.71 18.00
CA GLU A 414 -8.28 32.14 18.21
C GLU A 414 -8.43 32.88 16.86
N VAL A 415 -7.51 32.64 15.91
CA VAL A 415 -7.58 33.22 14.56
C VAL A 415 -8.82 32.76 13.80
N SER A 416 -9.13 31.46 13.86
CA SER A 416 -10.29 30.91 13.16
C SER A 416 -11.58 31.53 13.69
N LEU A 417 -11.75 31.60 15.02
CA LEU A 417 -12.88 32.26 15.70
C LEU A 417 -13.03 33.73 15.35
N PHE A 418 -11.91 34.47 15.32
CA PHE A 418 -11.90 35.88 14.94
C PHE A 418 -12.37 36.10 13.49
N LEU A 419 -11.85 35.29 12.56
CA LEU A 419 -12.16 35.42 11.13
C LEU A 419 -13.60 35.00 10.79
N MET A 420 -14.19 34.05 11.52
CA MET A 420 -15.61 33.70 11.37
C MET A 420 -16.56 34.88 11.60
N GLY A 421 -16.18 35.83 12.46
CA GLY A 421 -16.98 37.03 12.73
C GLY A 421 -16.92 38.08 11.61
N GLN A 422 -16.09 37.88 10.57
CA GLN A 422 -15.76 38.90 9.58
C GLN A 422 -16.32 38.53 8.20
N LYS A 423 -17.08 39.45 7.58
CA LYS A 423 -17.82 39.19 6.32
C LYS A 423 -16.93 39.10 5.06
N ASN A 424 -15.69 39.57 5.11
CA ASN A 424 -14.89 39.87 3.91
C ASN A 424 -13.72 38.89 3.66
N VAL A 425 -13.59 37.82 4.47
CA VAL A 425 -12.50 36.86 4.33
C VAL A 425 -13.07 35.46 4.32
N LYS A 426 -12.61 34.62 3.38
CA LYS A 426 -12.90 33.17 3.37
C LYS A 426 -12.01 32.53 4.44
N PRO A 427 -12.55 32.16 5.62
CA PRO A 427 -11.71 31.74 6.74
C PRO A 427 -11.14 30.32 6.53
N LEU A 428 -11.77 29.50 5.69
CA LEU A 428 -11.44 28.10 5.44
C LEU A 428 -10.02 27.88 4.90
N ASP A 429 -9.45 28.84 4.16
CA ASP A 429 -8.12 28.71 3.54
C ASP A 429 -6.97 29.24 4.44
N ILE A 430 -7.28 29.77 5.62
CA ILE A 430 -6.32 30.50 6.46
C ILE A 430 -5.76 29.59 7.55
N THR A 431 -4.48 29.25 7.43
CA THR A 431 -3.78 28.38 8.39
C THR A 431 -2.41 28.91 8.82
N LEU A 432 -2.20 28.94 10.14
CA LEU A 432 -0.92 29.20 10.81
C LEU A 432 -0.02 27.96 10.83
N PHE A 433 -0.46 26.80 10.35
CA PHE A 433 0.38 25.60 10.24
C PHE A 433 1.26 25.59 8.98
N GLY A 434 1.13 26.63 8.15
CA GLY A 434 1.84 26.78 6.88
C GLY A 434 3.24 27.41 6.98
N ALA A 435 3.72 27.86 5.82
CA ALA A 435 5.03 28.51 5.65
C ALA A 435 5.10 29.86 6.39
N LYS A 436 6.32 30.39 6.58
CA LYS A 436 6.53 31.68 7.25
C LYS A 436 5.78 32.81 6.53
N ASP A 437 5.78 32.83 5.21
CA ASP A 437 5.10 33.85 4.40
C ASP A 437 3.58 33.83 4.59
N GLN A 438 2.99 32.64 4.70
CA GLN A 438 1.57 32.49 4.99
C GLN A 438 1.24 33.06 6.37
N LYS A 439 2.08 32.77 7.38
CA LYS A 439 1.91 33.32 8.74
C LYS A 439 2.04 34.84 8.77
N THR A 440 3.01 35.40 8.03
CA THR A 440 3.18 36.85 7.85
C THR A 440 1.91 37.45 7.27
N ARG A 441 1.37 36.87 6.19
CA ARG A 441 0.14 37.37 5.57
C ARG A 441 -1.07 37.31 6.50
N ILE A 442 -1.17 36.27 7.34
CA ILE A 442 -2.24 36.16 8.33
C ILE A 442 -2.10 37.26 9.40
N ALA A 443 -0.89 37.51 9.90
CA ALA A 443 -0.64 38.59 10.85
C ALA A 443 -1.00 39.97 10.27
N GLU A 444 -0.68 40.23 9.00
CA GLU A 444 -1.09 41.44 8.28
C GLU A 444 -2.61 41.57 8.22
N ILE A 445 -3.33 40.52 7.81
CA ILE A 445 -4.80 40.53 7.72
C ILE A 445 -5.43 40.80 9.07
N VAL A 446 -4.93 40.18 10.15
CA VAL A 446 -5.45 40.37 11.51
C VAL A 446 -5.21 41.82 12.00
N LEU A 447 -4.05 42.42 11.67
CA LEU A 447 -3.79 43.85 11.94
C LEU A 447 -4.68 44.77 11.13
N GLU A 448 -4.89 44.49 9.85
CA GLU A 448 -5.81 45.25 8.99
C GLU A 448 -7.25 45.24 9.53
N MET A 449 -7.63 44.21 10.29
CA MET A 449 -8.93 44.12 10.98
C MET A 449 -8.94 44.74 12.38
N SER A 450 -7.90 45.51 12.74
CA SER A 450 -7.76 46.23 14.02
C SER A 450 -7.65 45.34 15.26
N ASN A 451 -7.25 44.07 15.12
CA ASN A 451 -7.00 43.19 16.28
C ASN A 451 -5.49 43.09 16.56
N PHE A 452 -4.97 44.09 17.29
CA PHE A 452 -3.54 44.20 17.59
C PHE A 452 -3.04 43.04 18.45
N ASP A 453 -3.76 42.67 19.51
CA ASP A 453 -3.30 41.67 20.47
C ASP A 453 -3.11 40.29 19.81
N LEU A 454 -4.07 39.89 18.97
CA LEU A 454 -4.00 38.60 18.27
C LEU A 454 -2.86 38.59 17.24
N ALA A 455 -2.71 39.67 16.47
CA ALA A 455 -1.59 39.76 15.53
C ALA A 455 -0.24 39.76 16.24
N TRP A 456 -0.13 40.46 17.36
CA TRP A 456 1.08 40.50 18.17
C TRP A 456 1.44 39.12 18.71
N LYS A 457 0.46 38.37 19.24
CA LYS A 457 0.66 36.96 19.64
C LYS A 457 1.21 36.11 18.49
N ILE A 458 0.68 36.27 17.28
CA ILE A 458 1.15 35.53 16.09
C ILE A 458 2.60 35.90 15.76
N MET A 459 2.92 37.18 15.72
CA MET A 459 4.27 37.65 15.41
C MET A 459 5.30 37.17 16.43
N GLN A 460 4.94 37.20 17.72
CA GLN A 460 5.81 36.75 18.81
C GLN A 460 6.04 35.24 18.79
N GLU A 461 4.96 34.44 18.70
CA GLU A 461 5.05 32.97 18.77
C GLU A 461 5.86 32.39 17.60
N TYR A 462 5.75 32.98 16.40
CA TYR A 462 6.44 32.51 15.20
C TYR A 462 7.71 33.31 14.85
N GLN A 463 8.13 34.25 15.70
CA GLN A 463 9.32 35.09 15.48
C GLN A 463 9.33 35.72 14.07
N LEU A 464 8.24 36.42 13.75
CA LEU A 464 8.07 37.11 12.47
C LEU A 464 8.72 38.49 12.49
N GLU A 465 8.97 39.05 11.31
CA GLU A 465 9.55 40.37 11.15
C GLU A 465 8.49 41.47 11.35
N PHE A 466 8.46 42.04 12.56
CA PHE A 466 7.47 43.02 12.99
C PHE A 466 7.42 44.26 12.07
N THR A 467 8.57 44.84 11.74
CA THR A 467 8.67 46.09 10.97
C THR A 467 8.00 45.97 9.61
N GLN A 468 8.30 44.91 8.86
CA GLN A 468 7.70 44.71 7.53
C GLN A 468 6.19 44.49 7.59
N ILE A 469 5.71 43.72 8.57
CA ILE A 469 4.27 43.48 8.78
C ILE A 469 3.53 44.78 9.14
N TYR A 470 4.12 45.62 10.00
CA TYR A 470 3.53 46.91 10.32
C TYR A 470 3.51 47.86 9.13
N LYS A 471 4.57 47.89 8.30
CA LYS A 471 4.62 48.73 7.08
C LYS A 471 3.48 48.40 6.12
N THR A 472 3.28 47.11 5.84
CA THR A 472 2.22 46.65 4.93
C THR A 472 0.83 46.89 5.50
N ALA A 473 0.61 46.55 6.78
CA ALA A 473 -0.67 46.76 7.45
C ALA A 473 -1.05 48.24 7.59
N PHE A 474 -0.12 49.11 8.00
CA PHE A 474 -0.38 50.55 8.12
C PHE A 474 -0.64 51.21 6.78
N LYS A 475 0.08 50.81 5.73
CA LYS A 475 -0.22 51.26 4.36
C LYS A 475 -1.67 50.91 3.99
N ALA A 476 -2.08 49.65 4.19
CA ALA A 476 -3.44 49.21 3.90
C ALA A 476 -4.51 49.93 4.73
N LEU A 477 -4.26 50.17 6.03
CA LEU A 477 -5.17 50.92 6.91
C LEU A 477 -5.28 52.40 6.51
N ALA A 478 -4.17 53.01 6.09
CA ALA A 478 -4.13 54.40 5.63
C ALA A 478 -4.90 54.57 4.32
N LEU A 479 -4.77 53.62 3.38
CA LEU A 479 -5.58 53.57 2.14
C LEU A 479 -7.08 53.48 2.44
N LYS A 480 -7.46 52.72 3.48
CA LYS A 480 -8.86 52.60 3.94
C LYS A 480 -9.34 53.80 4.81
N LYS A 481 -8.50 54.82 5.01
CA LYS A 481 -8.74 55.99 5.88
C LYS A 481 -9.11 55.64 7.33
N GLN A 482 -8.59 54.55 7.88
CA GLN A 482 -8.87 54.10 9.25
C GLN A 482 -7.91 54.72 10.28
N THR A 483 -7.94 56.04 10.44
CA THR A 483 -7.01 56.79 11.32
C THR A 483 -7.04 56.33 12.78
N GLN A 484 -8.22 56.00 13.29
CA GLN A 484 -8.38 55.56 14.69
C GLN A 484 -7.72 54.20 14.94
N ALA A 485 -7.82 53.27 13.97
CA ALA A 485 -7.17 51.97 14.05
C ALA A 485 -5.64 52.12 14.07
N ILE A 486 -5.10 52.96 13.19
CA ILE A 486 -3.66 53.28 13.13
C ILE A 486 -3.19 53.83 14.47
N THR A 487 -3.91 54.81 15.01
CA THR A 487 -3.56 55.45 16.29
C THR A 487 -3.60 54.46 17.45
N ASN A 488 -4.58 53.55 17.48
CA ASN A 488 -4.68 52.53 18.52
C ASN A 488 -3.54 51.50 18.43
N ILE A 489 -3.22 51.02 17.22
CA ILE A 489 -2.09 50.10 17.00
C ILE A 489 -0.77 50.78 17.40
N MET A 490 -0.57 52.05 17.03
CA MET A 490 0.61 52.83 17.44
C MET A 490 0.74 52.96 18.96
N LYS A 491 -0.37 53.20 19.68
CA LYS A 491 -0.38 53.18 21.15
C LYS A 491 -0.01 51.80 21.70
N GLY A 492 -0.51 50.73 21.10
CA GLY A 492 -0.17 49.34 21.46
C GLY A 492 1.32 49.06 21.31
N ILE A 493 1.89 49.42 20.16
CA ILE A 493 3.34 49.26 19.89
C ILE A 493 4.16 50.08 20.90
N ARG A 494 3.75 51.32 21.18
CA ARG A 494 4.43 52.18 22.17
C ARG A 494 4.39 51.59 23.57
N GLY A 495 3.26 51.01 23.97
CA GLY A 495 3.09 50.35 25.28
C GLY A 495 4.01 49.14 25.47
N MET A 496 4.44 48.49 24.38
CA MET A 496 5.32 47.33 24.43
C MET A 496 6.82 47.69 24.32
N MET A 497 7.17 48.93 23.95
CA MET A 497 8.56 49.44 23.84
C MET A 497 9.52 48.59 22.97
N MET A 498 9.03 47.96 21.89
CA MET A 498 9.80 46.97 21.11
C MET A 498 10.45 47.50 19.82
N MET A 499 10.33 48.79 19.47
CA MET A 499 10.88 49.32 18.21
C MET A 499 11.86 50.46 18.43
N GLU A 500 12.91 50.45 17.62
CA GLU A 500 13.88 51.53 17.55
C GLU A 500 13.25 52.81 17.00
N ASP A 501 13.84 53.96 17.32
CA ASP A 501 13.34 55.26 16.87
C ASP A 501 13.38 55.39 15.33
N GLU A 502 14.32 54.70 14.66
CA GLU A 502 14.42 54.65 13.19
C GLU A 502 13.23 53.97 12.55
N ASP A 503 12.93 52.74 12.97
CA ASP A 503 11.81 51.95 12.46
C ASP A 503 10.47 52.64 12.77
N TRP A 504 10.34 53.25 13.95
CA TRP A 504 9.15 54.02 14.35
C TRP A 504 8.89 55.19 13.39
N ASP A 505 9.94 55.96 13.10
CA ASP A 505 9.83 57.12 12.22
C ASP A 505 9.57 56.70 10.77
N GLU A 506 10.19 55.62 10.29
CA GLU A 506 9.94 55.09 8.94
C GLU A 506 8.48 54.67 8.75
N LEU A 507 7.89 53.98 9.75
CA LEU A 507 6.48 53.59 9.74
C LEU A 507 5.56 54.81 9.69
N LEU A 508 5.84 55.84 10.49
CA LEU A 508 5.07 57.08 10.49
C LEU A 508 5.18 57.83 9.16
N LEU A 509 6.36 57.89 8.56
CA LEU A 509 6.57 58.53 7.26
C LEU A 509 5.79 57.85 6.14
N ILE A 510 5.69 56.51 6.16
CA ILE A 510 4.83 55.76 5.21
C ILE A 510 3.37 56.17 5.37
N VAL A 511 2.86 56.23 6.61
CA VAL A 511 1.47 56.65 6.89
C VAL A 511 1.23 58.08 6.41
N ILE A 512 2.13 59.01 6.74
CA ILE A 512 2.07 60.43 6.33
C ILE A 512 2.03 60.54 4.80
N GLY A 513 2.91 59.81 4.11
CA GLY A 513 2.97 59.81 2.65
C GLY A 513 1.66 59.35 2.01
N VAL A 514 1.03 58.30 2.52
CA VAL A 514 -0.26 57.80 1.99
C VAL A 514 -1.39 58.83 2.21
N TYR A 515 -1.51 59.42 3.40
CA TYR A 515 -2.53 60.45 3.66
C TYR A 515 -2.35 61.71 2.81
N MET A 516 -1.11 62.09 2.52
CA MET A 516 -0.81 63.26 1.68
C MET A 516 -1.02 63.00 0.18
N ASN A 517 -0.70 61.80 -0.31
CA ASN A 517 -0.80 61.47 -1.74
C ASN A 517 -2.21 61.09 -2.17
N GLU A 518 -2.93 60.28 -1.38
CA GLU A 518 -4.23 59.73 -1.79
C GLU A 518 -5.42 60.34 -1.02
N GLY A 519 -5.21 60.78 0.22
CA GLY A 519 -6.27 61.33 1.07
C GLY A 519 -6.45 62.85 1.01
N ASN A 520 -5.36 63.59 0.74
CA ASN A 520 -5.21 65.05 0.91
C ASN A 520 -5.60 65.54 2.33
N ASP A 521 -5.51 64.66 3.33
CA ASP A 521 -5.91 64.91 4.71
C ASP A 521 -4.75 65.52 5.52
N LYS A 522 -4.40 66.78 5.19
CA LYS A 522 -3.22 67.49 5.74
C LYS A 522 -3.19 67.58 7.27
N ASN A 523 -4.35 67.72 7.91
CA ASN A 523 -4.43 67.86 9.37
C ASN A 523 -4.08 66.55 10.10
N VAL A 524 -4.50 65.42 9.54
CA VAL A 524 -4.20 64.09 10.09
C VAL A 524 -2.72 63.78 9.90
N ALA A 525 -2.17 64.08 8.73
CA ALA A 525 -0.75 63.93 8.44
C ALA A 525 0.12 64.78 9.39
N GLU A 526 -0.24 66.03 9.66
CA GLU A 526 0.49 66.90 10.60
C GLU A 526 0.46 66.36 12.04
N ASN A 527 -0.66 65.75 12.46
CA ASN A 527 -0.73 65.11 13.78
C ASN A 527 0.23 63.91 13.92
N PHE A 528 0.49 63.17 12.84
CA PHE A 528 1.49 62.10 12.83
C PHE A 528 2.92 62.63 12.75
N VAL A 529 3.16 63.77 12.06
CA VAL A 529 4.48 64.43 12.06
C VAL A 529 4.93 64.81 13.46
N ASN A 530 4.00 65.26 14.32
CA ASN A 530 4.30 65.58 15.72
C ASN A 530 4.69 64.36 16.57
N GLN A 531 4.49 63.14 16.07
CA GLN A 531 4.84 61.88 16.75
C GLN A 531 6.19 61.29 16.28
N LEU A 532 6.84 61.94 15.30
CA LEU A 532 8.20 61.59 14.85
C LEU A 532 9.23 61.98 15.93
N ARG A 533 10.21 61.10 16.13
CA ARG A 533 11.22 61.25 17.20
C ARG A 533 12.49 61.92 16.69
N LYS A 534 13.00 61.50 15.54
CA LYS A 534 14.21 62.09 14.96
C LYS A 534 13.91 63.41 14.26
N PRO A 535 14.80 64.42 14.40
CA PRO A 535 14.61 65.70 13.74
C PRO A 535 14.67 65.58 12.21
N THR A 536 15.53 64.71 11.67
CA THR A 536 15.64 64.45 10.22
C THR A 536 14.36 63.87 9.64
N SER A 537 13.76 62.89 10.33
CA SER A 537 12.46 62.32 9.97
C SER A 537 11.35 63.37 10.06
N LYS A 538 11.35 64.19 11.12
CA LYS A 538 10.38 65.29 11.30
C LYS A 538 10.44 66.32 10.18
N ILE A 539 11.64 66.70 9.75
CA ILE A 539 11.84 67.58 8.59
C ILE A 539 11.29 66.91 7.32
N THR A 540 11.60 65.64 7.10
CA THR A 540 11.09 64.85 5.95
C THR A 540 9.56 64.79 5.95
N GLY A 541 8.94 64.54 7.10
CA GLY A 541 7.49 64.56 7.26
C GLY A 541 6.86 65.93 6.99
N LEU A 542 7.50 67.03 7.42
CA LEU A 542 7.04 68.39 7.13
C LEU A 542 7.16 68.76 5.65
N ILE A 543 8.19 68.26 4.96
CA ILE A 543 8.36 68.38 3.51
C ILE A 543 7.21 67.64 2.82
N LEU A 544 6.93 66.39 3.19
CA LEU A 544 5.80 65.61 2.66
C LEU A 544 4.45 66.32 2.87
N CYS A 545 4.26 66.97 4.03
CA CYS A 545 3.07 67.78 4.34
C CYS A 545 3.01 69.15 3.61
N LYS A 546 4.00 69.49 2.76
CA LYS A 546 4.15 70.77 2.06
C LYS A 546 4.26 72.00 2.98
N LYS A 547 4.70 71.85 4.23
CA LYS A 547 4.91 72.94 5.20
C LYS A 547 6.37 73.36 5.26
N LEU A 548 6.87 73.89 4.14
CA LEU A 548 8.29 74.16 3.93
C LEU A 548 8.88 75.21 4.88
N ASN A 549 8.11 76.23 5.29
CA ASN A 549 8.56 77.19 6.31
C ASN A 549 8.86 76.51 7.66
N LYS A 550 7.97 75.61 8.11
CA LYS A 550 8.18 74.85 9.35
C LYS A 550 9.34 73.87 9.20
N ALA A 551 9.47 73.23 8.03
CA ALA A 551 10.57 72.32 7.72
C ALA A 551 11.92 73.05 7.76
N TYR A 552 12.02 74.24 7.17
CA TYR A 552 13.21 75.09 7.18
C TYR A 552 13.61 75.50 8.60
N LEU A 553 12.65 75.98 9.41
CA LEU A 553 12.91 76.36 10.80
C LEU A 553 13.40 75.17 11.65
N GLU A 554 12.78 73.99 11.50
CA GLU A 554 13.21 72.79 12.22
C GLU A 554 14.60 72.32 11.74
N ALA A 555 14.90 72.44 10.44
CA ALA A 555 16.20 72.09 9.87
C ALA A 555 17.32 73.00 10.39
N VAL A 556 17.12 74.32 10.36
CA VAL A 556 18.06 75.30 10.92
C VAL A 556 18.28 75.07 12.41
N SER A 557 17.19 74.90 13.18
CA SER A 557 17.29 74.61 14.62
C SER A 557 18.04 73.30 14.91
N THR A 558 17.88 72.29 14.06
CA THR A 558 18.57 71.01 14.22
C THR A 558 20.07 71.14 13.91
N LEU A 559 20.42 71.84 12.83
CA LEU A 559 21.81 72.08 12.43
C LEU A 559 22.56 72.90 13.48
N GLU A 560 21.94 73.93 14.03
CA GLU A 560 22.48 74.74 15.12
C GLU A 560 22.71 73.90 16.40
N LYS A 561 21.77 73.03 16.78
CA LYS A 561 21.89 72.18 17.98
C LYS A 561 22.93 71.06 17.83
N THR A 562 23.04 70.49 16.64
CA THR A 562 23.95 69.36 16.36
C THR A 562 25.35 69.81 15.94
N LYS A 563 25.56 71.12 15.70
CA LYS A 563 26.80 71.68 15.12
C LYS A 563 27.25 70.94 13.86
N SER A 564 26.28 70.44 13.09
CA SER A 564 26.52 69.68 11.86
C SER A 564 26.62 70.66 10.69
N SER A 565 27.62 70.47 9.82
CA SER A 565 27.80 71.20 8.55
C SER A 565 27.09 70.52 7.37
N ASP A 566 26.27 69.50 7.61
CA ASP A 566 25.59 68.75 6.56
C ASP A 566 24.37 69.52 6.00
N LEU A 567 24.60 70.28 4.93
CA LEU A 567 23.60 71.13 4.26
C LEU A 567 22.65 70.35 3.34
N THR A 568 22.78 69.03 3.22
CA THR A 568 21.98 68.18 2.32
C THR A 568 20.47 68.32 2.55
N ILE A 569 20.05 68.45 3.81
CA ILE A 569 18.65 68.62 4.20
C ILE A 569 18.10 69.97 3.68
N ILE A 570 18.89 71.04 3.77
CA ILE A 570 18.49 72.37 3.28
C ILE A 570 18.45 72.41 1.75
N HIS A 571 19.38 71.74 1.07
CA HIS A 571 19.31 71.56 -0.39
C HIS A 571 18.03 70.82 -0.82
N THR A 572 17.64 69.79 -0.05
CA THR A 572 16.40 69.04 -0.30
C THR A 572 15.18 69.94 -0.14
N ILE A 573 15.10 70.74 0.92
CA ILE A 573 14.01 71.73 1.15
C ILE A 573 13.97 72.77 0.04
N SER A 574 15.12 73.33 -0.37
CA SER A 574 15.21 74.31 -1.46
C SER A 574 14.71 73.75 -2.78
N SER A 575 15.11 72.51 -3.11
CA SER A 575 14.66 71.84 -4.34
C SER A 575 13.13 71.62 -4.35
N GLU A 576 12.55 71.25 -3.21
CA GLU A 576 11.12 71.01 -3.10
C GLU A 576 10.32 72.32 -3.05
N ALA A 577 10.88 73.39 -2.47
CA ALA A 577 10.32 74.74 -2.48
C ALA A 577 10.21 75.32 -3.89
N ARG A 578 11.23 75.10 -4.73
CA ARG A 578 11.19 75.48 -6.16
C ARG A 578 10.13 74.70 -6.92
N LYS A 579 9.96 73.40 -6.66
CA LYS A 579 8.94 72.55 -7.32
C LYS A 579 7.51 72.89 -6.90
N THR A 580 7.30 73.24 -5.63
CA THR A 580 5.97 73.52 -5.06
C THR A 580 5.55 74.98 -5.17
N GLY A 581 6.39 75.84 -5.76
CA GLY A 581 6.06 77.24 -6.06
C GLY A 581 6.16 78.19 -4.87
N ASN A 582 7.13 77.97 -3.97
CA ASN A 582 7.32 78.78 -2.76
C ASN A 582 8.69 79.49 -2.76
N PRO A 583 8.86 80.57 -3.56
CA PRO A 583 10.17 81.18 -3.82
C PRO A 583 10.83 81.76 -2.57
N HIS A 584 10.03 82.31 -1.66
CA HIS A 584 10.54 82.90 -0.41
C HIS A 584 11.34 81.89 0.44
N VAL A 585 10.90 80.64 0.51
CA VAL A 585 11.61 79.60 1.28
C VAL A 585 12.87 79.14 0.55
N ALA A 586 12.85 79.12 -0.78
CA ALA A 586 14.02 78.80 -1.58
C ALA A 586 15.11 79.87 -1.40
N ASP A 587 14.74 81.15 -1.42
CA ASP A 587 15.65 82.28 -1.18
C ASP A 587 16.25 82.22 0.23
N LEU A 588 15.43 81.92 1.26
CA LEU A 588 15.91 81.73 2.63
C LEU A 588 16.91 80.56 2.74
N CYS A 589 16.63 79.44 2.06
CA CYS A 589 17.55 78.30 2.03
C CYS A 589 18.86 78.66 1.34
N GLU A 590 18.84 79.42 0.23
CA GLU A 590 20.04 79.85 -0.50
C GLU A 590 20.90 80.82 0.31
N GLN A 591 20.26 81.78 0.99
CA GLN A 591 20.96 82.68 1.91
C GLN A 591 21.65 81.90 3.04
N TYR A 592 20.97 80.89 3.59
CA TYR A 592 21.56 80.05 4.64
C TYR A 592 22.71 79.19 4.13
N ILE A 593 22.57 78.58 2.95
CA ILE A 593 23.65 77.80 2.31
C ILE A 593 24.86 78.69 2.05
N SER A 594 24.67 79.89 1.48
CA SER A 594 25.77 80.81 1.15
C SER A 594 26.51 81.37 2.38
N SER A 595 25.84 81.47 3.52
CA SER A 595 26.44 81.95 4.78
C SER A 595 27.20 80.89 5.55
N HIS A 596 26.96 79.60 5.27
CA HIS A 596 27.56 78.47 6.00
C HIS A 596 28.39 77.53 5.09
N SER A 597 28.62 77.89 3.82
CA SER A 597 29.49 77.17 2.88
C SER A 597 30.96 77.63 2.88
N ASN A 598 31.30 78.61 3.73
CA ASN A 598 32.67 79.07 4.02
C ASN A 598 33.05 78.61 5.42
#